data_AF-A0A925PZZ2-F1
#
_entry.id   AF-A0A925PZZ2-F1
#
_cell.length_a   1.000
_cell.length_b   1.000
_cell.length_c   1.000
_cell.angle_alpha   90.00
_cell.angle_beta   90.00
_cell.angle_gamma   90.00
#
_symmetry.space_group_name_H-M   'P 1'
#
loop_
_entity.id
_entity.type
_entity.pdbx_description
1 polymer ?
#
loop_
_entity_poly.entity_id
_entity_poly.type
_entity_poly.pdbx_seq_one_letter_code
_entity_poly.pdbx_strand_id
1 'polypeptide(L)'
;MNKTTIRQLAASTLLWLAACVIVGVATSVAHAQGTPNKLESIDVQNMSGQQLQLTLRHSAPPSEPVAFTIDNPARISLDLANTALALPSRRVDVRAGGVDSILAAEAAGRTRLVLNLDRLLPYTTRVSGNDIIIMIGATNSPAVAAAASSGASGSPVAPRTASAAPSGPRAIRGIDFRRGAGGTGRVIVRLSDPRTPANLRQLGNQIVVDFSGAEIASNLARRYDAGDFATPVTGFDVVRVGDGVRISISAVGDYEQLAYQTDDQYVVEVQPARKAAQKTEDKRVYTGERLTLNFQDIETRAVLQLLADASGQNIVVSDSVQGSVTLRLQNVPWDQALDIVLRTKGLDKRRNDNVIIVAPTEELASREKAELAARQDVQELAPLRSEYLQVNYAKAGDLAALIKSQGEGGGGS
;
A
#
# COMPACT_ATOMS: atom_id res chain seq x y z
N MET A 1 -27.05 -86.55 -12.32
CA MET A 1 -27.88 -87.60 -11.70
C MET A 1 -27.47 -87.72 -10.23
N ASN A 2 -28.40 -87.43 -9.31
CA ASN A 2 -28.50 -87.86 -7.90
C ASN A 2 -27.28 -87.74 -6.94
N LYS A 3 -27.38 -86.93 -5.88
CA LYS A 3 -27.84 -87.26 -4.51
C LYS A 3 -26.72 -87.71 -3.55
N THR A 4 -26.58 -86.94 -2.46
CA THR A 4 -26.38 -87.36 -1.04
C THR A 4 -25.23 -88.28 -0.64
N THR A 5 -24.43 -87.82 0.34
CA THR A 5 -23.97 -88.55 1.55
C THR A 5 -23.08 -87.58 2.37
N ILE A 6 -23.44 -87.05 3.54
CA ILE A 6 -23.68 -87.61 4.89
C ILE A 6 -22.42 -88.23 5.53
N ARG A 7 -21.91 -87.53 6.56
CA ARG A 7 -21.34 -87.97 7.87
C ARG A 7 -20.62 -86.72 8.47
N GLN A 8 -20.72 -86.32 9.73
CA GLN A 8 -20.95 -87.04 10.99
C GLN A 8 -21.16 -86.04 12.15
N LEU A 9 -21.96 -86.45 13.16
CA LEU A 9 -21.95 -86.04 14.58
C LEU A 9 -22.40 -84.60 14.93
N ALA A 10 -23.66 -84.34 15.33
CA ALA A 10 -24.38 -84.72 16.57
C ALA A 10 -24.02 -83.90 17.82
N ALA A 11 -25.00 -83.07 18.25
CA ALA A 11 -25.39 -82.74 19.63
C ALA A 11 -24.38 -81.97 20.51
N SER A 12 -24.73 -80.98 21.33
CA SER A 12 -26.00 -80.38 21.76
C SER A 12 -25.66 -79.19 22.67
N THR A 13 -26.34 -78.06 22.46
CA THR A 13 -26.81 -77.08 23.47
C THR A 13 -25.83 -76.40 24.44
N LEU A 14 -25.71 -75.06 24.34
CA LEU A 14 -26.45 -74.14 25.22
C LEU A 14 -26.42 -72.70 24.66
N LEU A 15 -27.60 -72.06 24.66
CA LEU A 15 -27.82 -70.63 24.49
C LEU A 15 -26.86 -69.79 25.37
N TRP A 16 -26.36 -68.67 24.84
CA TRP A 16 -26.69 -67.34 25.37
C TRP A 16 -26.27 -66.23 24.39
N LEU A 17 -27.19 -65.29 24.20
CA LEU A 17 -27.02 -64.01 23.51
C LEU A 17 -25.87 -63.20 24.15
N ALA A 18 -24.96 -62.67 23.34
CA ALA A 18 -24.44 -61.31 23.52
C ALA A 18 -23.72 -60.84 22.25
N ALA A 19 -24.13 -59.68 21.78
CA ALA A 19 -23.68 -59.01 20.57
C ALA A 19 -22.19 -58.64 20.60
N CYS A 20 -21.51 -58.81 19.47
CA CYS A 20 -20.36 -57.98 19.09
C CYS A 20 -20.26 -57.93 17.56
N VAL A 21 -20.98 -56.97 16.98
CA VAL A 21 -20.70 -56.44 15.65
C VAL A 21 -19.43 -55.60 15.78
N ILE A 22 -18.31 -56.09 15.25
CA ILE A 22 -17.08 -55.30 15.10
C ILE A 22 -17.29 -54.41 13.86
N VAL A 23 -17.84 -53.21 14.08
CA VAL A 23 -17.76 -52.11 13.11
C VAL A 23 -16.38 -51.50 13.25
N GLY A 24 -15.59 -51.55 12.17
CA GLY A 24 -14.31 -50.88 12.09
C GLY A 24 -14.49 -49.37 12.26
N VAL A 25 -13.93 -48.83 13.34
CA VAL A 25 -13.84 -47.40 13.61
C VAL A 25 -12.77 -46.82 12.70
N ALA A 26 -13.17 -46.26 11.56
CA ALA A 26 -12.37 -45.27 10.86
C ALA A 26 -12.47 -43.95 11.65
N THR A 27 -11.46 -43.63 12.44
CA THR A 27 -11.31 -42.31 13.05
C THR A 27 -11.00 -41.29 11.97
N SER A 28 -12.05 -40.70 11.42
CA SER A 28 -11.96 -39.44 10.69
C SER A 28 -11.47 -38.38 11.68
N VAL A 29 -10.18 -38.05 11.63
CA VAL A 29 -9.66 -36.86 12.28
C VAL A 29 -10.22 -35.67 11.49
N ALA A 30 -11.38 -35.18 11.93
CA ALA A 30 -11.91 -33.92 11.45
C ALA A 30 -10.91 -32.84 11.85
N HIS A 31 -10.09 -32.40 10.89
CA HIS A 31 -9.38 -31.14 11.02
C HIS A 31 -10.46 -30.07 11.22
N ALA A 32 -10.56 -29.54 12.43
CA ALA A 32 -11.34 -28.36 12.73
C ALA A 32 -10.73 -27.21 11.91
N GLN A 33 -11.24 -27.01 10.70
CA GLN A 33 -11.15 -25.76 9.98
C GLN A 33 -11.99 -24.79 10.81
N GLY A 34 -11.34 -24.11 11.77
CA GLY A 34 -12.01 -23.09 12.56
C GLY A 34 -12.61 -22.07 11.62
N THR A 35 -13.93 -21.85 11.71
CA THR A 35 -14.61 -20.82 10.92
C THR A 35 -13.85 -19.51 11.07
N PRO A 36 -13.41 -18.87 9.96
CA PRO A 36 -12.70 -17.61 10.06
C PRO A 36 -13.58 -16.59 10.78
N ASN A 37 -13.02 -15.91 11.76
CA ASN A 37 -13.74 -14.86 12.48
C ASN A 37 -14.15 -13.79 11.47
N LYS A 38 -15.30 -13.15 11.62
CA LYS A 38 -15.77 -12.14 10.68
C LYS A 38 -15.77 -10.77 11.34
N LEU A 39 -15.20 -9.78 10.66
CA LEU A 39 -15.35 -8.38 11.03
C LEU A 39 -16.67 -7.86 10.45
N GLU A 40 -17.65 -7.61 11.31
CA GLU A 40 -19.05 -7.34 10.92
C GLU A 40 -19.37 -5.84 10.86
N SER A 41 -18.81 -5.04 11.78
CA SER A 41 -18.99 -3.59 11.77
C SER A 41 -17.80 -2.83 12.33
N ILE A 42 -17.70 -1.56 11.91
CA ILE A 42 -16.79 -0.56 12.47
C ILE A 42 -17.65 0.58 12.98
N ASP A 43 -17.78 0.71 14.29
CA ASP A 43 -18.45 1.84 14.92
C ASP A 43 -17.42 2.91 15.27
N VAL A 44 -17.74 4.16 14.96
CA VAL A 44 -16.88 5.31 15.25
C VAL A 44 -17.61 6.24 16.20
N GLN A 45 -17.02 6.47 17.38
CA GLN A 45 -17.54 7.36 18.40
C GLN A 45 -16.54 8.48 18.69
N ASN A 46 -17.00 9.71 18.62
CA ASN A 46 -16.19 10.87 18.98
C ASN A 46 -16.30 11.11 20.49
N MET A 47 -15.17 11.20 21.18
CA MET A 47 -15.08 11.46 22.62
C MET A 47 -14.66 12.91 22.89
N SER A 48 -14.75 13.34 24.14
CA SER A 48 -14.28 14.68 24.54
C SER A 48 -12.77 14.84 24.31
N GLY A 49 -12.33 16.04 23.96
CA GLY A 49 -10.90 16.35 23.82
C GLY A 49 -10.20 15.85 22.55
N GLN A 50 -10.88 15.79 21.40
CA GLN A 50 -10.35 15.27 20.11
C GLN A 50 -9.95 13.79 20.14
N GLN A 51 -10.49 13.02 21.08
CA GLN A 51 -10.28 11.58 21.15
C GLN A 51 -11.32 10.84 20.30
N LEU A 52 -10.90 9.78 19.64
CA LEU A 52 -11.78 8.93 18.85
C LEU A 52 -11.75 7.50 19.42
N GLN A 53 -12.93 6.92 19.64
CA GLN A 53 -13.07 5.50 19.93
C GLN A 53 -13.59 4.78 18.69
N LEU A 54 -12.85 3.79 18.22
CA LEU A 54 -13.33 2.83 17.22
C LEU A 54 -13.63 1.51 17.89
N THR A 55 -14.80 0.95 17.60
CA THR A 55 -15.20 -0.38 18.04
C THR A 55 -15.35 -1.27 16.82
N LEU A 56 -14.50 -2.28 16.71
CA LEU A 56 -14.54 -3.29 15.65
C LEU A 56 -15.31 -4.51 16.15
N ARG A 57 -16.51 -4.75 15.63
CA ARG A 57 -17.34 -5.89 16.08
C ARG A 57 -17.03 -7.15 15.29
N HIS A 58 -16.80 -8.25 16.01
CA HIS A 58 -16.48 -9.53 15.40
C HIS A 58 -17.53 -10.60 15.73
N SER A 59 -17.65 -11.60 14.86
CA SER A 59 -18.56 -12.74 15.07
C SER A 59 -18.18 -13.62 16.28
N ALA A 60 -16.90 -13.62 16.65
CA ALA A 60 -16.34 -14.37 17.77
C ALA A 60 -15.20 -13.56 18.43
N PRO A 61 -14.75 -13.91 19.65
CA PRO A 61 -13.64 -13.22 20.31
C PRO A 61 -12.39 -13.15 19.42
N PRO A 62 -11.96 -11.96 18.99
CA PRO A 62 -10.81 -11.83 18.11
C PRO A 62 -9.50 -11.99 18.87
N SER A 63 -8.43 -12.33 18.15
CA SER A 63 -7.08 -12.27 18.67
C SER A 63 -6.61 -10.82 18.79
N GLU A 64 -5.59 -10.56 19.62
CA GLU A 64 -5.02 -9.22 19.75
C GLU A 64 -4.51 -8.71 18.40
N PRO A 65 -4.90 -7.49 17.99
CA PRO A 65 -4.48 -6.93 16.71
C PRO A 65 -2.99 -6.60 16.73
N VAL A 66 -2.31 -6.85 15.62
CA VAL A 66 -0.93 -6.38 15.43
C VAL A 66 -1.00 -5.00 14.77
N ALA A 67 -0.56 -3.97 15.49
CA ALA A 67 -0.63 -2.60 15.00
C ALA A 67 0.74 -2.08 14.53
N PHE A 68 0.73 -1.32 13.44
CA PHE A 68 1.89 -0.69 12.83
C PHE A 68 1.57 0.76 12.50
N THR A 69 2.56 1.64 12.54
CA THR A 69 2.36 3.06 12.22
C THR A 69 3.37 3.58 11.23
N ILE A 70 2.90 4.44 10.33
CA ILE A 70 3.70 5.22 9.38
C ILE A 70 3.44 6.68 9.71
N ASP A 71 4.46 7.53 9.72
CA ASP A 71 4.36 8.95 10.05
C ASP A 71 4.18 9.86 8.82
N ASN A 72 4.72 9.47 7.66
CA ASN A 72 4.57 10.23 6.41
C ASN A 72 4.24 9.33 5.20
N PRO A 73 2.98 9.33 4.71
CA PRO A 73 1.81 9.96 5.32
C PRO A 73 1.37 9.25 6.61
N ALA A 74 0.80 9.98 7.56
CA ALA A 74 0.42 9.45 8.85
C ALA A 74 -0.67 8.37 8.73
N ARG A 75 -0.34 7.14 9.13
CA ARG A 75 -1.23 5.97 9.04
C ARG A 75 -1.04 5.04 10.24
N ILE A 76 -2.14 4.46 10.71
CA ILE A 76 -2.13 3.30 11.61
C ILE A 76 -2.68 2.11 10.82
N SER A 77 -1.92 1.03 10.72
CA SER A 77 -2.36 -0.24 10.13
C SER A 77 -2.56 -1.28 11.22
N LEU A 78 -3.76 -1.85 11.33
CA LEU A 78 -4.09 -2.94 12.22
C LEU A 78 -4.28 -4.23 11.42
N ASP A 79 -3.52 -5.26 11.77
CA ASP A 79 -3.62 -6.59 11.21
C ASP A 79 -4.41 -7.50 12.16
N LEU A 80 -5.50 -8.05 11.64
CA LEU A 80 -6.39 -9.00 12.29
C LEU A 80 -6.15 -10.39 11.73
N ALA A 81 -5.58 -11.28 12.53
CA ALA A 81 -5.32 -12.67 12.13
C ALA A 81 -6.61 -13.48 12.09
N ASN A 82 -6.69 -14.43 11.13
CA ASN A 82 -7.83 -15.33 10.95
C ASN A 82 -9.19 -14.63 10.89
N THR A 83 -9.21 -13.42 10.34
CA THR A 83 -10.39 -12.56 10.29
C THR A 83 -10.75 -12.28 8.83
N ALA A 84 -11.93 -12.72 8.42
CA ALA A 84 -12.57 -12.43 7.14
C ALA A 84 -13.35 -11.12 7.21
N LEU A 85 -13.45 -10.44 6.06
CA LEU A 85 -14.08 -9.13 5.94
C LEU A 85 -15.57 -9.29 5.61
N ALA A 86 -16.44 -9.00 6.58
CA ALA A 86 -17.90 -9.03 6.43
C ALA A 86 -18.54 -7.63 6.59
N LEU A 87 -17.76 -6.58 6.31
CA LEU A 87 -18.21 -5.19 6.40
C LEU A 87 -19.16 -4.81 5.24
N PRO A 88 -20.15 -3.92 5.49
CA PRO A 88 -21.02 -3.39 4.44
C PRO A 88 -20.25 -2.49 3.46
N SER A 89 -19.17 -1.84 3.91
CA SER A 89 -18.27 -1.04 3.08
C SER A 89 -16.82 -1.26 3.50
N ARG A 90 -15.93 -1.35 2.51
CA ARG A 90 -14.48 -1.46 2.72
C ARG A 90 -13.83 -0.14 3.06
N ARG A 91 -14.53 0.97 2.82
CA ARG A 91 -14.09 2.33 3.14
C ARG A 91 -15.10 2.98 4.08
N VAL A 92 -14.60 3.54 5.16
CA VAL A 92 -15.36 4.35 6.11
C VAL A 92 -14.70 5.72 6.18
N ASP A 93 -15.39 6.77 5.76
CA ASP A 93 -14.91 8.15 5.93
C ASP A 93 -15.27 8.61 7.35
N VAL A 94 -14.28 9.10 8.10
CA VAL A 94 -14.41 9.47 9.53
C VAL A 94 -14.37 10.98 9.71
N ARG A 95 -13.31 11.62 9.20
CA ARG A 95 -13.06 13.07 9.26
C ARG A 95 -13.27 13.68 10.66
N ALA A 96 -12.83 12.96 11.70
CA ALA A 96 -12.99 13.35 13.10
C ALA A 96 -11.83 12.81 13.93
N GLY A 97 -11.47 13.51 15.03
CA GLY A 97 -10.41 13.07 15.94
C GLY A 97 -9.04 12.88 15.27
N GLY A 98 -8.77 13.60 14.17
CA GLY A 98 -7.55 13.49 13.36
C GLY A 98 -7.46 12.22 12.49
N VAL A 99 -8.55 11.48 12.36
CA VAL A 99 -8.69 10.33 11.44
C VAL A 99 -9.51 10.77 10.22
N ASP A 100 -8.93 10.63 9.03
CA ASP A 100 -9.59 10.94 7.76
C ASP A 100 -10.54 9.82 7.33
N SER A 101 -9.99 8.61 7.20
CA SER A 101 -10.68 7.45 6.64
C SER A 101 -10.07 6.13 7.12
N ILE A 102 -10.88 5.07 7.08
CA ILE A 102 -10.49 3.70 7.40
C ILE A 102 -10.69 2.86 6.13
N LEU A 103 -9.67 2.11 5.75
CA LEU A 103 -9.70 1.19 4.62
C LEU A 103 -9.48 -0.24 5.12
N ALA A 104 -10.35 -1.15 4.73
CA ALA A 104 -10.24 -2.57 5.06
C ALA A 104 -9.88 -3.38 3.81
N ALA A 105 -8.85 -4.22 3.92
CA ALA A 105 -8.45 -5.16 2.88
C ALA A 105 -8.21 -6.53 3.49
N GLU A 106 -8.65 -7.59 2.82
CA GLU A 106 -8.42 -8.97 3.24
C GLU A 106 -7.45 -9.64 2.27
N ALA A 107 -6.42 -10.31 2.81
CA ALA A 107 -5.49 -11.11 2.04
C ALA A 107 -4.92 -12.25 2.91
N ALA A 108 -4.80 -13.45 2.34
CA ALA A 108 -4.16 -14.60 2.96
C ALA A 108 -4.64 -14.90 4.41
N GLY A 109 -5.95 -14.83 4.65
CA GLY A 109 -6.55 -15.11 5.98
C GLY A 109 -6.34 -14.01 7.01
N ARG A 110 -5.90 -12.82 6.59
CA ARG A 110 -5.68 -11.65 7.44
C ARG A 110 -6.47 -10.46 6.90
N THR A 111 -7.14 -9.74 7.80
CA THR A 111 -7.75 -8.46 7.47
C THR A 111 -6.84 -7.34 7.96
N ARG A 112 -6.42 -6.47 7.05
CA ARG A 112 -5.68 -5.24 7.35
C ARG A 112 -6.63 -4.05 7.31
N LEU A 113 -6.69 -3.32 8.42
CA LEU A 113 -7.38 -2.04 8.56
C LEU A 113 -6.34 -0.92 8.53
N VAL A 114 -6.43 -0.01 7.56
CA VAL A 114 -5.55 1.15 7.43
C VAL A 114 -6.33 2.41 7.75
N LEU A 115 -5.98 3.06 8.85
CA LEU A 115 -6.50 4.35 9.27
C LEU A 115 -5.58 5.44 8.71
N ASN A 116 -6.10 6.29 7.84
CA ASN A 116 -5.43 7.48 7.35
C ASN A 116 -5.65 8.62 8.34
N LEU A 117 -4.59 9.34 8.70
CA LEU A 117 -4.59 10.36 9.74
C LEU A 117 -4.05 11.68 9.20
N ASP A 118 -4.51 12.79 9.76
CA ASP A 118 -3.95 14.12 9.50
C ASP A 118 -2.50 14.24 10.03
N ARG A 119 -2.24 13.59 11.17
CA ARG A 119 -0.95 13.52 11.85
C ARG A 119 -0.89 12.25 12.69
N LEU A 120 0.32 11.78 13.01
CA LEU A 120 0.45 10.59 13.86
C LEU A 120 -0.07 10.89 15.28
N LEU A 121 -1.10 10.15 15.71
CA LEU A 121 -1.73 10.28 17.02
C LEU A 121 -1.40 9.08 17.90
N PRO A 122 -1.25 9.27 19.23
CA PRO A 122 -1.14 8.15 20.15
C PRO A 122 -2.41 7.31 20.11
N TYR A 123 -2.28 5.99 20.22
CA TYR A 123 -3.42 5.09 20.23
C TYR A 123 -3.18 3.91 21.17
N THR A 124 -4.28 3.32 21.64
CA THR A 124 -4.28 2.10 22.43
C THR A 124 -5.32 1.13 21.88
N THR A 125 -4.99 -0.15 21.80
CA THR A 125 -5.90 -1.21 21.37
C THR A 125 -6.17 -2.15 22.54
N ARG A 126 -7.43 -2.55 22.75
CA ARG A 126 -7.80 -3.60 23.71
C ARG A 126 -8.87 -4.51 23.13
N VAL A 127 -8.79 -5.79 23.45
CA VAL A 127 -9.85 -6.77 23.14
C VAL A 127 -10.84 -6.78 24.31
N SER A 128 -12.13 -6.72 24.02
CA SER A 128 -13.22 -6.73 25.00
C SER A 128 -14.36 -7.60 24.48
N GLY A 129 -14.43 -8.85 24.94
CA GLY A 129 -15.41 -9.81 24.44
C GLY A 129 -15.19 -10.11 22.96
N ASN A 130 -16.18 -9.79 22.13
CA ASN A 130 -16.12 -9.94 20.67
C ASN A 130 -15.61 -8.68 19.94
N ASP A 131 -15.27 -7.63 20.69
CA ASP A 131 -14.94 -6.34 20.10
C ASP A 131 -13.46 -6.01 20.29
N ILE A 132 -12.87 -5.35 19.29
CA ILE A 132 -11.59 -4.64 19.46
C ILE A 132 -11.91 -3.16 19.61
N ILE A 133 -11.50 -2.59 20.73
CA ILE A 133 -11.66 -1.17 21.02
C ILE A 133 -10.33 -0.48 20.80
N ILE A 134 -10.33 0.53 19.93
CA ILE A 134 -9.18 1.35 19.60
C ILE A 134 -9.48 2.77 20.08
N MET A 135 -8.66 3.30 20.98
CA MET A 135 -8.72 4.70 21.36
C MET A 135 -7.59 5.46 20.69
N ILE A 136 -7.92 6.54 19.99
CA ILE A 136 -6.97 7.39 19.25
C ILE A 136 -7.02 8.80 19.85
N GLY A 137 -5.84 9.41 20.02
CA GLY A 137 -5.70 10.72 20.64
C GLY A 137 -5.68 10.69 22.18
N ALA A 138 -5.78 9.51 22.80
CA ALA A 138 -5.73 9.37 24.25
C ALA A 138 -4.28 9.36 24.75
N THR A 139 -3.87 10.41 25.46
CA THR A 139 -2.58 10.46 26.18
C THR A 139 -2.74 9.88 27.58
N ASN A 140 -3.10 8.60 27.68
CA ASN A 140 -3.07 7.89 28.95
C ASN A 140 -1.87 6.96 28.94
N SER A 141 -0.73 7.45 29.42
CA SER A 141 0.24 6.59 30.11
C SER A 141 -0.52 5.84 31.20
N PRO A 142 -0.34 4.52 31.37
CA PRO A 142 -0.83 3.87 32.58
C PRO A 142 0.00 4.43 33.74
N ALA A 143 -0.58 5.39 34.46
CA ALA A 143 -0.08 5.83 35.73
C ALA A 143 -0.11 4.63 36.67
N VAL A 144 1.08 4.16 37.05
CA VAL A 144 1.30 3.33 38.24
C VAL A 144 1.00 4.19 39.46
N ALA A 145 -0.29 4.30 39.77
CA ALA A 145 -0.74 4.82 41.05
C ALA A 145 -0.54 3.71 42.08
N ALA A 146 0.51 3.89 42.89
CA ALA A 146 0.64 3.23 44.18
C ALA A 146 -0.60 3.52 45.03
N ALA A 147 -1.29 2.46 45.45
CA ALA A 147 -2.16 2.48 46.62
C ALA A 147 -1.81 1.26 47.45
N ALA A 148 -1.06 1.51 48.51
CA ALA A 148 -0.89 0.59 49.61
C ALA A 148 -2.19 0.49 50.41
N SER A 149 -2.66 -0.74 50.64
CA SER A 149 -3.31 -1.11 51.90
C SER A 149 -3.18 -2.62 52.14
N SER A 150 -2.34 -2.91 53.12
CA SER A 150 -2.26 -4.06 54.03
C SER A 150 -3.45 -5.04 54.09
N GLY A 151 -3.13 -6.34 54.13
CA GLY A 151 -3.95 -7.33 54.86
C GLY A 151 -3.82 -8.81 54.45
N ALA A 152 -3.07 -9.56 55.25
CA ALA A 152 -3.24 -11.00 55.57
C ALA A 152 -2.82 -12.11 54.57
N SER A 153 -1.70 -12.75 54.94
CA SER A 153 -1.45 -14.19 55.08
C SER A 153 -2.39 -15.19 54.39
N GLY A 154 -1.85 -15.89 53.39
CA GLY A 154 -2.36 -17.18 52.88
C GLY A 154 -1.27 -17.87 52.06
N SER A 155 -0.92 -19.10 52.44
CA SER A 155 0.15 -19.94 51.88
C SER A 155 0.07 -20.13 50.35
N PRO A 156 1.21 -20.30 49.65
CA PRO A 156 1.22 -20.40 48.20
C PRO A 156 0.72 -21.77 47.72
N VAL A 157 -0.41 -21.80 47.02
CA VAL A 157 -0.80 -22.90 46.14
C VAL A 157 -0.09 -22.69 44.80
N ALA A 158 0.66 -23.71 44.38
CA ALA A 158 1.39 -23.75 43.12
C ALA A 158 0.49 -23.43 41.92
N PRO A 159 0.88 -22.50 41.02
CA PRO A 159 0.19 -22.31 39.76
C PRO A 159 0.52 -23.49 38.84
N ARG A 160 -0.53 -24.19 38.43
CA ARG A 160 -0.50 -25.11 37.30
C ARG A 160 -0.08 -24.31 36.07
N THR A 161 1.04 -24.70 35.49
CA THR A 161 1.61 -24.14 34.27
C THR A 161 0.63 -24.32 33.11
N ALA A 162 -0.13 -23.26 32.80
CA ALA A 162 -0.55 -23.02 31.43
C ALA A 162 0.73 -22.70 30.64
N SER A 163 0.93 -23.38 29.50
CA SER A 163 2.06 -23.14 28.59
C SER A 163 2.19 -21.65 28.27
N ALA A 164 3.14 -21.00 28.93
CA ALA A 164 3.66 -19.72 28.48
C ALA A 164 4.44 -19.96 27.20
N ALA A 165 4.04 -19.29 26.12
CA ALA A 165 4.91 -19.02 24.99
C ALA A 165 6.24 -18.44 25.51
N PRO A 166 7.39 -18.73 24.88
CA PRO A 166 8.70 -18.49 25.47
C PRO A 166 8.86 -17.01 25.79
N SER A 167 8.85 -16.67 27.08
CA SER A 167 9.21 -15.35 27.60
C SER A 167 10.74 -15.24 27.61
N GLY A 168 11.35 -15.44 26.44
CA GLY A 168 12.76 -15.15 26.24
C GLY A 168 12.97 -13.64 26.12
N PRO A 169 14.18 -13.13 26.39
CA PRO A 169 14.50 -11.75 26.09
C PRO A 169 14.24 -11.45 24.60
N ARG A 170 13.60 -10.31 24.33
CA ARG A 170 13.41 -9.82 22.97
C ARG A 170 14.78 -9.50 22.40
N ALA A 171 15.11 -10.09 21.25
CA ALA A 171 16.43 -10.00 20.67
C ALA A 171 16.39 -10.12 19.15
N ILE A 172 17.34 -9.48 18.47
CA ILE A 172 17.60 -9.66 17.05
C ILE A 172 18.55 -10.85 16.90
N ARG A 173 18.02 -11.94 16.34
CA ARG A 173 18.74 -13.20 16.11
C ARG A 173 19.65 -13.15 14.89
N GLY A 174 19.32 -12.31 13.92
CA GLY A 174 20.10 -12.20 12.68
C GLY A 174 19.60 -11.07 11.80
N ILE A 175 20.49 -10.58 10.95
CA ILE A 175 20.21 -9.56 9.95
C ILE A 175 20.83 -10.03 8.64
N ASP A 176 20.04 -10.07 7.59
CA ASP A 176 20.43 -10.51 6.25
C ASP A 176 20.02 -9.45 5.22
N PHE A 177 20.73 -9.40 4.09
CA PHE A 177 20.37 -8.54 2.96
C PHE A 177 20.24 -9.36 1.69
N ARG A 178 19.17 -9.14 0.94
CA ARG A 178 18.93 -9.82 -0.33
C ARG A 178 18.49 -8.86 -1.41
N ARG A 179 19.03 -9.05 -2.60
CA ARG A 179 18.50 -8.45 -3.82
C ARG A 179 17.26 -9.23 -4.29
N GLY A 180 16.14 -8.56 -4.45
CA GLY A 180 14.92 -9.10 -5.04
C GLY A 180 14.78 -8.76 -6.53
N ALA A 181 13.65 -9.16 -7.12
CA ALA A 181 13.34 -8.86 -8.51
C ALA A 181 13.22 -7.34 -8.73
N GLY A 182 13.61 -6.85 -9.92
CA GLY A 182 13.46 -5.43 -10.27
C GLY A 182 14.40 -4.46 -9.55
N GLY A 183 15.53 -4.94 -9.00
CA GLY A 183 16.50 -4.07 -8.30
C GLY A 183 16.10 -3.72 -6.87
N THR A 184 15.16 -4.45 -6.29
CA THR A 184 14.72 -4.27 -4.91
C THR A 184 15.80 -4.72 -3.93
N GLY A 185 16.09 -3.92 -2.90
CA GLY A 185 16.93 -4.31 -1.77
C GLY A 185 16.06 -4.69 -0.57
N ARG A 186 16.26 -5.88 -0.01
CA ARG A 186 15.50 -6.39 1.13
C ARG A 186 16.43 -6.57 2.33
N VAL A 187 16.21 -5.78 3.38
CA VAL A 187 16.86 -5.98 4.69
C VAL A 187 15.93 -6.83 5.54
N ILE A 188 16.39 -8.03 5.92
CA ILE A 188 15.61 -9.02 6.65
C ILE A 188 16.17 -9.14 8.06
N VAL A 189 15.38 -8.74 9.05
CA VAL A 189 15.73 -8.79 10.47
C VAL A 189 14.97 -9.93 11.13
N ARG A 190 15.69 -10.92 11.67
CA ARG A 190 15.10 -12.03 12.43
C ARG A 190 14.98 -11.66 13.89
N LEU A 191 13.77 -11.69 14.41
CA LEU A 191 13.39 -11.33 15.78
C LEU A 191 13.21 -12.60 16.62
N SER A 192 13.48 -12.54 17.92
CA SER A 192 13.20 -13.65 18.84
C SER A 192 11.72 -13.71 19.22
N ASP A 193 11.05 -12.55 19.20
CA ASP A 193 9.63 -12.36 19.52
C ASP A 193 8.98 -11.49 18.42
N PRO A 194 7.97 -12.02 17.70
CA PRO A 194 7.20 -11.26 16.73
C PRO A 194 6.50 -10.01 17.30
N ARG A 195 6.30 -9.92 18.61
CA ARG A 195 5.66 -8.77 19.28
C ARG A 195 6.62 -7.62 19.60
N THR A 196 7.86 -7.68 19.10
CA THR A 196 8.86 -6.63 19.30
C THR A 196 8.40 -5.33 18.60
N PRO A 197 8.20 -4.22 19.33
CA PRO A 197 7.82 -2.95 18.71
C PRO A 197 8.92 -2.44 17.78
N ALA A 198 8.58 -2.19 16.52
CA ALA A 198 9.48 -1.64 15.51
C ALA A 198 8.90 -0.31 14.98
N ASN A 199 9.74 0.72 14.92
CA ASN A 199 9.35 2.04 14.42
C ASN A 199 10.27 2.42 13.26
N LEU A 200 9.71 2.59 12.06
CA LEU A 200 10.43 2.97 10.85
C LEU A 200 10.21 4.45 10.57
N ARG A 201 11.29 5.18 10.31
CA ARG A 201 11.27 6.59 9.90
C ARG A 201 12.24 6.81 8.75
N GLN A 202 11.99 7.81 7.93
CA GLN A 202 12.93 8.23 6.90
C GLN A 202 13.53 9.59 7.28
N LEU A 203 14.86 9.64 7.38
CA LEU A 203 15.64 10.84 7.67
C LEU A 203 16.54 11.13 6.47
N GLY A 204 16.05 11.98 5.55
CA GLY A 204 16.75 12.27 4.30
C GLY A 204 16.97 11.00 3.46
N ASN A 205 18.24 10.65 3.22
CA ASN A 205 18.66 9.45 2.49
C ASN A 205 18.82 8.19 3.37
N GLN A 206 18.43 8.28 4.65
CA GLN A 206 18.49 7.15 5.57
C GLN A 206 17.10 6.69 5.99
N ILE A 207 16.93 5.38 6.05
CA ILE A 207 15.76 4.72 6.61
C ILE A 207 16.18 4.17 7.96
N VAL A 208 15.63 4.70 9.03
CA VAL A 208 15.97 4.34 10.40
C VAL A 208 14.86 3.46 10.97
N VAL A 209 15.23 2.28 11.47
CA VAL A 209 14.33 1.34 12.12
C VAL A 209 14.77 1.16 13.56
N ASP A 210 13.91 1.55 14.50
CA ASP A 210 14.12 1.42 15.93
C ASP A 210 13.31 0.23 16.49
N PHE A 211 14.00 -0.73 17.09
CA PHE A 211 13.40 -1.87 17.80
C PHE A 211 13.49 -1.64 19.31
N SER A 212 12.35 -1.34 19.95
CA SER A 212 12.29 -1.00 21.38
C SER A 212 12.35 -2.26 22.26
N GLY A 213 13.20 -2.23 23.30
CA GLY A 213 13.34 -3.34 24.25
C GLY A 213 13.97 -4.59 23.63
N ALA A 214 14.59 -4.49 22.45
CA ALA A 214 15.28 -5.59 21.79
C ALA A 214 16.78 -5.56 22.10
N GLU A 215 17.36 -6.72 22.32
CA GLU A 215 18.81 -6.89 22.45
C GLU A 215 19.43 -7.34 21.12
N ILE A 216 20.72 -7.04 20.94
CA ILE A 216 21.49 -7.53 19.79
C ILE A 216 22.85 -8.06 20.22
N ALA A 217 23.26 -9.19 19.65
CA ALA A 217 24.58 -9.74 19.86
C ALA A 217 25.67 -8.86 19.20
N SER A 218 26.83 -8.74 19.85
CA SER A 218 27.89 -7.82 19.43
C SER A 218 28.42 -8.06 18.02
N ASN A 219 28.30 -9.29 17.50
CA ASN A 219 28.67 -9.66 16.14
C ASN A 219 27.70 -9.13 15.07
N LEU A 220 26.46 -8.81 15.45
CA LEU A 220 25.44 -8.26 14.57
C LEU A 220 25.40 -6.72 14.64
N ALA A 221 25.93 -6.11 15.70
CA ALA A 221 26.05 -4.66 15.86
C ALA A 221 27.26 -4.12 15.07
N ARG A 222 27.15 -4.14 13.74
CA ARG A 222 28.20 -3.71 12.81
C ARG A 222 27.61 -3.01 11.59
N ARG A 223 28.50 -2.47 10.75
CA ARG A 223 28.16 -1.98 9.41
C ARG A 223 28.09 -3.13 8.41
N TYR A 224 27.08 -3.10 7.56
CA TYR A 224 26.87 -4.03 6.46
C TYR A 224 26.88 -3.26 5.13
N ASP A 225 27.62 -3.80 4.17
CA ASP A 225 27.72 -3.23 2.82
C ASP A 225 26.70 -3.91 1.88
N ALA A 226 26.02 -3.10 1.09
CA ALA A 226 25.07 -3.54 0.07
C ALA A 226 25.29 -2.86 -1.30
N GLY A 227 26.38 -2.10 -1.47
CA GLY A 227 26.63 -1.31 -2.68
C GLY A 227 26.74 -2.14 -3.97
N ASP A 228 27.29 -3.35 -3.89
CA ASP A 228 27.52 -4.21 -5.06
C ASP A 228 26.26 -4.88 -5.62
N PHE A 229 25.13 -4.77 -4.91
CA PHE A 229 23.91 -5.50 -5.27
C PHE A 229 23.02 -4.75 -6.27
N ALA A 230 23.46 -3.61 -6.81
CA ALA A 230 22.70 -2.80 -7.77
C ALA A 230 21.24 -2.57 -7.30
N THR A 231 21.11 -2.19 -6.04
CA THR A 231 19.87 -1.75 -5.39
C THR A 231 20.04 -0.31 -4.92
N PRO A 232 18.95 0.43 -4.63
CA PRO A 232 19.06 1.74 -4.00
C PRO A 232 19.77 1.70 -2.64
N VAL A 233 19.75 0.56 -1.95
CA VAL A 233 20.44 0.38 -0.66
C VAL A 233 21.95 0.28 -0.90
N THR A 234 22.70 1.19 -0.29
CA THR A 234 24.17 1.22 -0.32
C THR A 234 24.79 0.48 0.86
N GLY A 235 24.08 0.41 1.98
CA GLY A 235 24.51 -0.31 3.18
C GLY A 235 23.60 -0.01 4.36
N PHE A 236 23.86 -0.65 5.49
CA PHE A 236 23.12 -0.39 6.72
C PHE A 236 24.00 -0.56 7.96
N ASP A 237 23.79 0.32 8.95
CA ASP A 237 24.50 0.35 10.22
C ASP A 237 23.59 -0.13 11.34
N VAL A 238 24.08 -1.06 12.15
CA VAL A 238 23.31 -1.62 13.26
C VAL A 238 23.99 -1.27 14.57
N VAL A 239 23.30 -0.51 15.42
CA VAL A 239 23.83 -0.01 16.68
C VAL A 239 22.85 -0.23 17.82
N ARG A 240 23.37 -0.48 19.02
CA ARG A 240 22.57 -0.51 20.25
C ARG A 240 22.37 0.92 20.74
N VAL A 241 21.14 1.33 21.01
CA VAL A 241 20.79 2.68 21.46
C VAL A 241 19.81 2.56 22.62
N GLY A 242 20.21 3.04 23.80
CA GLY A 242 19.37 2.93 25.00
C GLY A 242 19.04 1.48 25.35
N ASP A 243 17.75 1.17 25.44
CA ASP A 243 17.20 -0.16 25.70
C ASP A 243 16.80 -0.93 24.42
N GLY A 244 17.20 -0.44 23.25
CA GLY A 244 16.82 -1.01 21.96
C GLY A 244 17.94 -1.07 20.94
N VAL A 245 17.56 -1.40 19.71
CA VAL A 245 18.47 -1.48 18.56
C VAL A 245 17.99 -0.54 17.47
N ARG A 246 18.92 0.24 16.92
CA ARG A 246 18.69 1.10 15.77
C ARG A 246 19.41 0.53 14.55
N ILE A 247 18.67 0.33 13.47
CA ILE A 247 19.20 -0.02 12.15
C ILE A 247 19.04 1.21 11.24
N SER A 248 20.14 1.72 10.73
CA SER A 248 20.17 2.88 9.82
C SER A 248 20.55 2.41 8.42
N ILE A 249 19.58 2.32 7.52
CA ILE A 249 19.75 1.85 6.15
C ILE A 249 20.02 3.06 5.26
N SER A 250 21.19 3.11 4.62
CA SER A 250 21.55 4.20 3.69
C SER A 250 21.13 3.83 2.28
N ALA A 251 20.26 4.65 1.68
CA ALA A 251 19.77 4.46 0.32
C ALA A 251 20.04 5.69 -0.54
N VAL A 252 20.14 5.50 -1.87
CA VAL A 252 20.41 6.57 -2.84
C VAL A 252 19.41 6.57 -3.99
N GLY A 253 19.19 7.75 -4.57
CA GLY A 253 18.23 7.97 -5.65
C GLY A 253 16.77 8.04 -5.17
N ASP A 254 15.86 8.09 -6.14
CA ASP A 254 14.43 7.99 -5.86
C ASP A 254 14.06 6.54 -5.58
N TYR A 255 13.50 6.27 -4.40
CA TYR A 255 13.08 4.94 -3.99
C TYR A 255 11.75 4.98 -3.25
N GLU A 256 11.03 3.87 -3.33
CA GLU A 256 9.90 3.59 -2.45
C GLU A 256 10.32 2.57 -1.42
N GLN A 257 9.90 2.78 -0.17
CA GLN A 257 10.17 1.87 0.94
C GLN A 257 8.88 1.18 1.39
N LEU A 258 8.98 -0.11 1.69
CA LEU A 258 7.90 -0.90 2.27
C LEU A 258 8.47 -1.76 3.39
N ALA A 259 7.92 -1.64 4.59
CA ALA A 259 8.25 -2.55 5.67
C ALA A 259 7.05 -3.41 6.04
N TYR A 260 7.31 -4.68 6.30
CA TYR A 260 6.31 -5.62 6.78
C TYR A 260 6.97 -6.67 7.66
N GLN A 261 6.16 -7.28 8.52
CA GLN A 261 6.61 -8.36 9.37
C GLN A 261 5.85 -9.65 9.02
N THR A 262 6.59 -10.73 8.85
CA THR A 262 6.06 -12.09 8.63
C THR A 262 6.71 -13.01 9.65
N ASP A 263 5.88 -13.61 10.51
CA ASP A 263 6.35 -14.47 11.60
C ASP A 263 7.41 -13.77 12.48
N ASP A 264 8.61 -14.32 12.51
CA ASP A 264 9.76 -13.81 13.23
C ASP A 264 10.67 -12.91 12.37
N GLN A 265 10.23 -12.48 11.19
CA GLN A 265 11.03 -11.67 10.27
C GLN A 265 10.40 -10.30 10.04
N TYR A 266 11.15 -9.25 10.33
CA TYR A 266 10.85 -7.88 9.93
C TYR A 266 11.64 -7.54 8.67
N VAL A 267 10.94 -7.28 7.57
CA VAL A 267 11.53 -7.04 6.26
C VAL A 267 11.32 -5.59 5.87
N VAL A 268 12.41 -4.91 5.49
CA VAL A 268 12.39 -3.60 4.86
C VAL A 268 12.78 -3.77 3.40
N GLU A 269 11.83 -3.55 2.50
CA GLU A 269 12.06 -3.50 1.07
C GLU A 269 12.26 -2.06 0.62
N VAL A 270 13.31 -1.83 -0.15
CA VAL A 270 13.63 -0.56 -0.78
C VAL A 270 13.71 -0.82 -2.26
N GLN A 271 12.72 -0.33 -3.00
CA GLN A 271 12.62 -0.50 -4.44
C GLN A 271 12.97 0.80 -5.15
N PRO A 272 13.71 0.76 -6.27
CA PRO A 272 13.93 1.95 -7.08
C PRO A 272 12.56 2.47 -7.51
N ALA A 273 12.31 3.76 -7.31
CA ALA A 273 11.11 4.39 -7.81
C ALA A 273 11.15 4.18 -9.32
N ARG A 274 10.19 3.42 -9.85
CA ARG A 274 10.09 3.32 -11.30
C ARG A 274 9.86 4.73 -11.78
N LYS A 275 10.81 5.28 -12.55
CA LYS A 275 10.51 6.24 -13.60
C LYS A 275 9.66 5.52 -14.64
N ALA A 276 8.48 5.05 -14.24
CA ALA A 276 7.38 5.07 -15.17
C ALA A 276 7.34 6.50 -15.68
N ALA A 277 7.11 6.66 -16.96
CA ALA A 277 6.58 7.90 -17.50
C ALA A 277 5.21 8.15 -16.84
N GLN A 278 5.20 8.41 -15.54
CA GLN A 278 4.14 9.08 -14.84
C GLN A 278 4.26 10.51 -15.32
N LYS A 279 3.58 10.74 -16.45
CA LYS A 279 2.59 11.81 -16.47
C LYS A 279 2.09 11.97 -15.04
N THR A 280 2.55 13.02 -14.38
CA THR A 280 1.73 13.71 -13.41
C THR A 280 0.35 13.73 -14.06
N GLU A 281 -0.59 12.91 -13.58
CA GLU A 281 -1.95 13.41 -13.55
C GLU A 281 -1.82 14.60 -12.63
N ASP A 282 -1.46 15.75 -13.23
CA ASP A 282 -1.67 17.05 -12.64
C ASP A 282 -3.08 16.92 -12.11
N LYS A 283 -3.19 17.07 -10.79
CA LYS A 283 -4.48 17.26 -10.16
C LYS A 283 -4.98 18.57 -10.76
N ARG A 284 -5.59 18.49 -11.95
CA ARG A 284 -5.97 19.62 -12.79
C ARG A 284 -6.90 20.45 -11.93
N VAL A 285 -6.37 21.54 -11.42
CA VAL A 285 -7.17 22.48 -10.63
C VAL A 285 -8.05 23.18 -11.65
N TYR A 286 -9.34 22.86 -11.61
CA TYR A 286 -10.33 23.52 -12.44
C TYR A 286 -10.64 24.89 -11.83
N THR A 287 -10.37 25.96 -12.59
CA THR A 287 -10.50 27.35 -12.13
C THR A 287 -11.56 28.13 -12.90
N GLY A 288 -12.27 27.49 -13.82
CA GLY A 288 -13.29 28.12 -14.64
C GLY A 288 -14.50 28.62 -13.85
N GLU A 289 -15.19 29.62 -14.41
CA GLU A 289 -16.51 30.03 -13.94
C GLU A 289 -17.47 28.83 -13.90
N ARG A 290 -18.30 28.79 -12.86
CA ARG A 290 -19.19 27.67 -12.59
C ARG A 290 -20.46 27.79 -13.41
N LEU A 291 -20.80 26.70 -14.10
CA LEU A 291 -21.95 26.62 -14.97
C LEU A 291 -22.92 25.54 -14.47
N THR A 292 -24.21 25.76 -14.73
CA THR A 292 -25.27 24.77 -14.53
C THR A 292 -26.00 24.61 -15.85
N LEU A 293 -25.94 23.41 -16.43
CA LEU A 293 -26.39 23.12 -17.79
C LEU A 293 -27.14 21.79 -17.81
N ASN A 294 -28.13 21.65 -18.68
CA ASN A 294 -28.87 20.40 -18.84
C ASN A 294 -29.18 20.17 -20.32
N PHE A 295 -28.59 19.13 -20.89
CA PHE A 295 -28.67 18.76 -22.28
C PHE A 295 -29.13 17.32 -22.40
N GLN A 296 -30.06 17.08 -23.33
CA GLN A 296 -30.52 15.75 -23.67
C GLN A 296 -30.42 15.61 -25.18
N ASP A 297 -29.60 14.66 -25.62
CA ASP A 297 -29.39 14.32 -27.03
C ASP A 297 -29.08 15.52 -27.94
N ILE A 298 -28.08 16.32 -27.55
CA ILE A 298 -27.64 17.48 -28.33
C ILE A 298 -26.33 17.14 -29.06
N GLU A 299 -26.17 17.63 -30.29
CA GLU A 299 -24.94 17.46 -31.06
C GLU A 299 -23.71 17.92 -30.28
N THR A 300 -22.65 17.11 -30.30
CA THR A 300 -21.41 17.40 -29.56
C THR A 300 -20.83 18.75 -29.95
N ARG A 301 -20.92 19.12 -31.23
CA ARG A 301 -20.50 20.44 -31.75
C ARG A 301 -21.28 21.58 -31.11
N ALA A 302 -22.61 21.47 -31.03
CA ALA A 302 -23.46 22.49 -30.43
C ALA A 302 -23.17 22.65 -28.92
N VAL A 303 -22.91 21.56 -28.21
CA VAL A 303 -22.51 21.62 -26.79
C VAL A 303 -21.18 22.35 -26.62
N LEU A 304 -20.17 22.05 -27.46
CA LEU A 304 -18.86 22.70 -27.41
C LEU A 304 -18.94 24.20 -27.73
N GLN A 305 -19.80 24.60 -28.67
CA GLN A 305 -20.07 26.02 -28.97
C GLN A 305 -20.71 26.73 -27.78
N LEU A 306 -21.73 26.13 -27.17
CA LEU A 306 -22.38 26.72 -26.01
C LEU A 306 -21.44 26.84 -24.80
N LEU A 307 -20.52 25.89 -24.62
CA LEU A 307 -19.45 26.00 -23.61
C LEU A 307 -18.44 27.12 -23.95
N ALA A 308 -18.14 27.34 -25.22
CA ALA A 308 -17.30 28.45 -25.68
C ALA A 308 -17.94 29.80 -25.33
N ASP A 309 -19.22 29.96 -25.67
CA ASP A 309 -20.01 31.16 -25.40
C ASP A 309 -20.15 31.44 -23.90
N ALA A 310 -20.44 30.40 -23.10
CA ALA A 310 -20.60 30.52 -21.65
C ALA A 310 -19.28 30.81 -20.91
N SER A 311 -18.14 30.39 -21.45
CA SER A 311 -16.81 30.58 -20.83
C SER A 311 -16.03 31.79 -21.38
N GLY A 312 -16.54 32.42 -22.45
CA GLY A 312 -15.85 33.48 -23.18
C GLY A 312 -14.54 33.04 -23.85
N GLN A 313 -14.35 31.74 -24.06
CA GLN A 313 -13.14 31.19 -24.67
C GLN A 313 -13.32 30.99 -26.17
N ASN A 314 -12.26 31.24 -26.95
CA ASN A 314 -12.28 30.95 -28.38
C ASN A 314 -12.03 29.46 -28.62
N ILE A 315 -13.10 28.69 -28.79
CA ILE A 315 -13.02 27.26 -29.08
C ILE A 315 -13.36 27.03 -30.56
N VAL A 316 -12.46 26.36 -31.29
CA VAL A 316 -12.64 25.97 -32.69
C VAL A 316 -12.81 24.46 -32.75
N VAL A 317 -13.88 23.99 -33.37
CA VAL A 317 -14.24 22.56 -33.44
C VAL A 317 -14.07 22.07 -34.88
N SER A 318 -13.21 21.06 -35.10
CA SER A 318 -13.05 20.44 -36.43
C SER A 318 -14.35 19.85 -36.97
N ASP A 319 -14.52 19.82 -38.29
CA ASP A 319 -15.72 19.29 -38.96
C ASP A 319 -15.95 17.79 -38.72
N SER A 320 -14.88 17.05 -38.43
CA SER A 320 -14.86 15.63 -38.09
C SER A 320 -15.50 15.26 -36.76
N VAL A 321 -15.81 16.23 -35.89
CA VAL A 321 -16.48 15.99 -34.61
C VAL A 321 -17.95 15.63 -34.85
N GLN A 322 -18.31 14.38 -34.53
CA GLN A 322 -19.64 13.81 -34.75
C GLN A 322 -20.24 13.20 -33.47
N GLY A 323 -21.56 13.01 -33.48
CA GLY A 323 -22.34 12.34 -32.42
C GLY A 323 -23.05 13.30 -31.45
N SER A 324 -23.92 12.75 -30.61
CA SER A 324 -24.73 13.50 -29.63
C SER A 324 -24.36 13.20 -28.18
N VAL A 325 -24.50 14.17 -27.28
CA VAL A 325 -24.19 14.07 -25.85
C VAL A 325 -25.46 14.37 -25.04
N THR A 326 -25.67 13.56 -24.00
CA THR A 326 -26.66 13.84 -22.94
C THR A 326 -25.89 14.11 -21.65
N LEU A 327 -26.04 15.30 -21.08
CA LEU A 327 -25.26 15.74 -19.92
C LEU A 327 -26.07 16.69 -19.04
N ARG A 328 -26.02 16.46 -17.72
CA ARG A 328 -26.56 17.38 -16.72
C ARG A 328 -25.46 17.79 -15.76
N LEU A 329 -25.15 19.08 -15.74
CA LEU A 329 -24.14 19.70 -14.88
C LEU A 329 -24.83 20.67 -13.92
N GLN A 330 -24.39 20.66 -12.66
CA GLN A 330 -24.86 21.61 -11.65
C GLN A 330 -23.65 22.16 -10.91
N ASN A 331 -23.45 23.48 -10.99
CA ASN A 331 -22.37 24.18 -10.31
C ASN A 331 -20.95 23.66 -10.64
N VAL A 332 -20.71 23.31 -11.91
CA VAL A 332 -19.45 22.72 -12.38
C VAL A 332 -18.63 23.77 -13.15
N PRO A 333 -17.31 23.94 -12.85
CA PRO A 333 -16.42 24.79 -13.65
C PRO A 333 -16.45 24.45 -15.14
N TRP A 334 -16.43 25.44 -16.03
CA TRP A 334 -16.54 25.21 -17.48
C TRP A 334 -15.40 24.36 -18.06
N ASP A 335 -14.19 24.47 -17.50
CA ASP A 335 -13.01 23.73 -17.91
C ASP A 335 -13.10 22.25 -17.52
N GLN A 336 -13.74 21.95 -16.39
CA GLN A 336 -14.14 20.60 -16.00
C GLN A 336 -15.26 20.07 -16.91
N ALA A 337 -16.26 20.89 -17.20
CA ALA A 337 -17.36 20.54 -18.10
C ALA A 337 -16.83 20.16 -19.50
N LEU A 338 -15.90 20.95 -20.03
CA LEU A 338 -15.23 20.68 -21.29
C LEU A 338 -14.48 19.33 -21.24
N ASP A 339 -13.69 19.06 -20.20
CA ASP A 339 -12.95 17.79 -20.08
C ASP A 339 -13.90 16.57 -20.04
N ILE A 340 -15.05 16.68 -19.37
CA ILE A 340 -16.07 15.62 -19.33
C ILE A 340 -16.61 15.33 -20.74
N VAL A 341 -16.95 16.37 -21.51
CA VAL A 341 -17.45 16.23 -22.88
C VAL A 341 -16.39 15.59 -23.78
N LEU A 342 -15.15 16.08 -23.72
CA LEU A 342 -14.03 15.56 -24.53
C LEU A 342 -13.79 14.07 -24.26
N ARG A 343 -13.68 13.67 -22.99
CA ARG A 343 -13.45 12.27 -22.59
C ARG A 343 -14.58 11.35 -23.01
N THR A 344 -15.83 11.79 -22.87
CA THR A 344 -17.01 10.97 -23.22
C THR A 344 -17.08 10.68 -24.71
N LYS A 345 -16.54 11.58 -25.56
CA LYS A 345 -16.58 11.48 -27.01
C LYS A 345 -15.25 11.15 -27.69
N GLY A 346 -14.22 10.82 -26.91
CA GLY A 346 -12.88 10.50 -27.45
C GLY A 346 -12.24 11.67 -28.20
N LEU A 347 -12.65 12.90 -27.88
CA LEU A 347 -12.09 14.12 -28.43
C LEU A 347 -10.92 14.58 -27.56
N ASP A 348 -10.04 15.35 -28.16
CA ASP A 348 -8.94 15.98 -27.46
C ASP A 348 -8.85 17.46 -27.84
N LYS A 349 -8.11 18.24 -27.06
CA LYS A 349 -7.94 19.67 -27.27
C LYS A 349 -6.46 20.06 -27.41
N ARG A 350 -6.19 21.09 -28.21
CA ARG A 350 -4.91 21.79 -28.27
C ARG A 350 -5.14 23.26 -28.02
N ARG A 351 -4.32 23.86 -27.16
CA ARG A 351 -4.36 25.30 -26.93
C ARG A 351 -3.19 25.93 -27.66
N ASN A 352 -3.52 26.82 -28.59
CA ASN A 352 -2.57 27.65 -29.31
C ASN A 352 -2.87 29.09 -28.90
N ASP A 353 -2.09 29.60 -27.96
CA ASP A 353 -2.27 30.92 -27.33
C ASP A 353 -3.70 31.13 -26.81
N ASN A 354 -4.49 31.95 -27.52
CA ASN A 354 -5.84 32.36 -27.17
C ASN A 354 -6.94 31.48 -27.79
N VAL A 355 -6.58 30.44 -28.55
CA VAL A 355 -7.53 29.57 -29.26
C VAL A 355 -7.38 28.13 -28.81
N ILE A 356 -8.51 27.47 -28.54
CA ILE A 356 -8.59 26.05 -28.19
C ILE A 356 -9.16 25.30 -29.39
N ILE A 357 -8.35 24.45 -30.00
CA ILE A 357 -8.76 23.58 -31.11
C ILE A 357 -9.23 22.25 -30.52
N VAL A 358 -10.42 21.80 -30.91
CA VAL A 358 -11.01 20.53 -30.49
C VAL A 358 -11.24 19.65 -31.72
N ALA A 359 -10.68 18.44 -31.69
CA ALA A 359 -10.88 17.45 -32.75
C ALA A 359 -10.83 16.02 -32.18
N PRO A 360 -11.17 15.00 -32.98
CA PRO A 360 -10.92 13.61 -32.63
C PRO A 360 -9.44 13.39 -32.31
N THR A 361 -9.17 12.57 -31.30
CA THR A 361 -7.80 12.31 -30.81
C THR A 361 -6.87 11.84 -31.94
N GLU A 362 -7.38 11.00 -32.84
CA GLU A 362 -6.64 10.45 -33.98
C GLU A 362 -6.24 11.51 -35.02
N GLU A 363 -7.17 12.43 -35.34
CA GLU A 363 -6.89 13.54 -36.26
C GLU A 363 -5.80 14.45 -35.71
N LEU A 364 -5.90 14.84 -34.43
CA LEU A 364 -4.89 15.68 -33.79
C LEU A 364 -3.52 15.00 -33.78
N ALA A 365 -3.46 13.72 -33.41
CA ALA A 365 -2.21 12.96 -33.39
C ALA A 365 -1.57 12.87 -34.79
N SER A 366 -2.37 12.61 -35.83
CA SER A 366 -1.87 12.56 -37.22
C SER A 366 -1.33 13.90 -37.71
N ARG A 367 -2.02 15.01 -37.41
CA ARG A 367 -1.59 16.35 -37.76
C ARG A 367 -0.27 16.73 -37.09
N GLU A 368 -0.13 16.44 -35.80
CA GLU A 368 1.10 16.70 -35.05
C GLU A 368 2.29 15.90 -35.58
N LYS A 369 2.06 14.61 -35.90
CA LYS A 369 3.10 13.77 -36.50
C LYS A 369 3.57 14.32 -37.85
N ALA A 370 2.63 14.75 -38.70
CA ALA A 370 2.95 15.34 -40.00
C ALA A 370 3.72 16.66 -39.85
N GLU A 371 3.34 17.50 -38.88
CA GLU A 371 4.04 18.76 -38.61
C GLU A 371 5.46 18.54 -38.08
N LEU A 372 5.65 17.57 -37.18
CA LEU A 372 6.98 17.21 -36.68
C LEU A 372 7.87 16.64 -37.78
N ALA A 373 7.35 15.75 -38.63
CA ALA A 373 8.09 15.21 -39.77
C ALA A 373 8.50 16.32 -40.74
N ALA A 374 7.57 17.21 -41.13
CA ALA A 374 7.87 18.34 -42.00
C ALA A 374 8.94 19.28 -41.40
N ARG A 375 8.92 19.50 -40.07
CA ARG A 375 9.96 20.29 -39.38
C ARG A 375 11.32 19.60 -39.39
N GLN A 376 11.37 18.28 -39.30
CA GLN A 376 12.61 17.51 -39.43
C GLN A 376 13.15 17.60 -40.86
N ASP A 377 12.29 17.37 -41.86
CA ASP A 377 12.66 17.46 -43.28
C ASP A 377 13.24 18.85 -43.62
N VAL A 378 12.64 19.92 -43.12
CA VAL A 378 13.15 21.29 -43.32
C VAL A 378 14.52 21.51 -42.66
N GLN A 379 14.77 20.89 -41.50
CA GLN A 379 16.08 20.98 -40.83
C GLN A 379 17.16 20.19 -41.56
N GLU A 380 16.81 19.00 -42.07
CA GLU A 380 17.73 18.15 -42.84
C GLU A 380 18.06 18.75 -44.21
N LEU A 381 17.09 19.40 -44.85
CA LEU A 381 17.24 20.03 -46.17
C LEU A 381 17.76 21.48 -46.08
N ALA A 382 18.02 21.99 -44.87
CA ALA A 382 18.59 23.32 -44.71
C ALA A 382 20.01 23.36 -45.28
N PRO A 383 20.37 24.40 -46.07
CA PRO A 383 21.70 24.48 -46.67
C PRO A 383 22.78 24.63 -45.58
N LEU A 384 23.74 23.70 -45.59
CA LEU A 384 24.90 23.73 -44.70
C LEU A 384 25.76 24.97 -45.00
N ARG A 385 26.20 25.65 -43.94
CA ARG A 385 27.15 26.77 -44.03
C ARG A 385 28.43 26.43 -43.29
N SER A 386 29.56 26.83 -43.86
CA SER A 386 30.86 26.75 -43.20
C SER A 386 31.18 28.11 -42.58
N GLU A 387 31.38 28.14 -41.27
CA GLU A 387 31.86 29.33 -40.54
C GLU A 387 33.21 29.04 -39.89
N TYR A 388 34.09 30.04 -39.89
CA TYR A 388 35.38 29.98 -39.20
C TYR A 388 35.27 30.70 -37.86
N LEU A 389 35.49 29.97 -36.77
CA LEU A 389 35.49 30.52 -35.40
C LEU A 389 36.93 30.73 -34.93
N GLN A 390 37.30 31.97 -34.60
CA GLN A 390 38.60 32.29 -34.04
C GLN A 390 38.64 31.92 -32.54
N VAL A 391 39.68 31.18 -32.14
CA VAL A 391 39.88 30.75 -30.74
C VAL A 391 41.10 31.48 -30.17
N ASN A 392 40.91 32.23 -29.08
CA ASN A 392 41.96 33.07 -28.49
C ASN A 392 42.59 32.53 -27.19
N TYR A 393 41.92 31.60 -26.49
CA TYR A 393 42.33 31.16 -25.13
C TYR A 393 42.32 29.65 -24.92
N ALA A 394 42.11 28.87 -25.99
CA ALA A 394 42.11 27.41 -25.95
C ALA A 394 42.78 26.85 -27.20
N LYS A 395 43.31 25.62 -27.10
CA LYS A 395 43.82 24.91 -28.27
C LYS A 395 42.64 24.43 -29.11
N ALA A 396 42.63 24.80 -30.39
CA ALA A 396 41.56 24.42 -31.32
C ALA A 396 41.41 22.88 -31.44
N GLY A 397 42.48 22.12 -31.28
CA GLY A 397 42.44 20.65 -31.30
C GLY A 397 41.62 20.04 -30.16
N ASP A 398 41.75 20.56 -28.94
CA ASP A 398 41.02 20.08 -27.77
C ASP A 398 39.51 20.41 -27.91
N LEU A 399 39.19 21.60 -28.44
CA LEU A 399 37.82 22.00 -28.74
C LEU A 399 37.20 21.15 -29.87
N ALA A 400 37.96 20.84 -30.92
CA ALA A 400 37.50 19.98 -32.01
C ALA A 400 37.16 18.56 -31.54
N ALA A 401 37.94 18.01 -30.60
CA ALA A 401 37.66 16.71 -30.00
C ALA A 401 36.35 16.74 -29.18
N LEU A 402 36.14 17.78 -28.39
CA LEU A 402 34.91 17.96 -27.62
C LEU A 402 33.68 18.10 -28.52
N ILE A 403 33.74 18.95 -29.55
CA ILE A 403 32.62 19.20 -30.47
C ILE A 403 32.28 17.95 -31.29
N LYS A 404 33.28 17.20 -31.78
CA LYS A 404 33.05 15.94 -32.50
C LYS A 404 32.45 14.86 -31.59
N SER A 405 32.94 14.75 -30.35
CA SER A 405 32.39 13.79 -29.37
C SER A 405 30.93 14.10 -29.00
N GLN A 406 30.51 15.36 -29.08
CA GLN A 406 29.14 15.79 -28.80
C GLN A 406 28.22 15.60 -30.02
N GLY A 407 28.76 15.68 -31.24
CA GLY A 407 28.01 15.50 -32.49
C GLY A 407 27.59 14.05 -32.80
N GLU A 408 28.34 13.05 -32.31
CA GLU A 408 28.01 11.63 -32.53
C GLU A 408 26.91 11.08 -31.59
N GLY A 409 26.45 11.86 -30.60
CA GLY A 409 25.48 11.42 -29.59
C GLY A 409 24.00 11.80 -29.83
N GLY A 410 23.66 12.51 -30.92
CA GLY A 410 22.35 13.16 -31.08
C GLY A 410 21.44 12.61 -32.19
N GLY A 411 21.85 11.59 -32.93
CA GLY A 411 21.21 11.16 -34.18
C GLY A 411 20.44 9.83 -34.15
N GLY A 412 20.04 9.32 -32.98
CA GLY A 412 19.28 8.07 -32.95
C GLY A 412 18.76 7.67 -31.58
N SER A 413 17.50 8.00 -31.29
CA SER A 413 16.49 7.13 -30.64
C SER A 413 15.16 7.88 -30.52
#